data_AF-A0A349BZH1-F1
#
_entry.id   AF-A0A349BZH1-F1
#
_cell.length_a   1.000
_cell.length_b   1.000
_cell.length_c   1.000
_cell.angle_alpha   90.00
_cell.angle_beta   90.00
_cell.angle_gamma   90.00
#
_symmetry.space_group_name_H-M   'P 1'
#
loop_
_entity.id
_entity.type
_entity.pdbx_description
1 polymer ?
#
loop_
_entity_poly.entity_id
_entity_poly.type
_entity_poly.pdbx_seq_one_letter_code
_entity_poly.pdbx_strand_id
1 'polypeptide(L)'
;MTDKYKRALEIVYSGDLYNSGDPDILQVQHSCLPYMEEYNQTRTSDGDYAAREALLRKMFAAVGQGCYLEPPVHANWGGHNVSLGDHVYANFNLTLVDDGRIEIGSYVMIGPNVTITAGAHPISPALR
;
A
#
# COMPACT_ATOMS: atom_id res chain seq x y z
N MET A 1 11.04 -9.58 -10.74
CA MET A 1 10.44 -8.30 -11.18
C MET A 1 10.58 -8.18 -12.69
N THR A 2 9.47 -7.98 -13.40
CA THR A 2 9.44 -7.82 -14.86
C THR A 2 9.83 -6.39 -15.27
N ASP A 3 10.24 -6.17 -16.52
CA ASP A 3 10.53 -4.82 -17.03
C ASP A 3 9.31 -3.90 -16.98
N LYS A 4 8.11 -4.48 -17.16
CA LYS A 4 6.83 -3.80 -17.03
C LYS A 4 6.59 -3.26 -15.62
N TYR A 5 6.94 -4.03 -14.59
CA TYR A 5 6.84 -3.57 -13.19
C TYR A 5 7.74 -2.36 -12.92
N LYS A 6 9.00 -2.42 -13.36
CA LYS A 6 9.95 -1.31 -13.19
C LYS A 6 9.46 -0.04 -13.89
N ARG A 7 8.98 -0.18 -15.13
CA ARG A 7 8.44 0.94 -15.89
C ARG A 7 7.23 1.59 -15.20
N ALA A 8 6.33 0.78 -14.65
CA ALA A 8 5.18 1.30 -13.91
C ALA A 8 5.62 2.11 -12.68
N LEU A 9 6.60 1.61 -11.92
CA LEU A 9 7.16 2.34 -10.78
C LEU A 9 7.86 3.64 -11.19
N GLU A 10 8.61 3.65 -12.29
CA GLU A 10 9.23 4.88 -12.80
C GLU A 10 8.19 5.98 -13.09
N ILE A 11 7.04 5.60 -13.65
CA ILE A 11 5.94 6.54 -13.92
C ILE A 11 5.31 7.01 -12.62
N VAL A 12 4.92 6.08 -11.74
CA VAL A 12 4.24 6.42 -10.47
C VAL A 12 5.13 7.24 -9.54
N TYR A 13 6.46 7.08 -9.62
CA TYR A 13 7.41 7.81 -8.81
C TYR A 13 7.95 9.09 -9.45
N SER A 14 7.59 9.42 -10.70
CA SER A 14 8.16 10.59 -11.37
C SER A 14 7.66 11.91 -10.78
N GLY A 15 6.44 11.91 -10.19
CA GLY A 15 5.74 13.12 -9.76
C GLY A 15 5.08 13.88 -10.91
N ASP A 16 5.22 13.40 -12.15
CA ASP A 16 4.53 13.95 -13.31
C ASP A 16 3.08 13.47 -13.37
N LEU A 17 2.26 14.19 -14.13
CA LEU A 17 0.94 13.68 -14.50
C LEU A 17 1.09 12.44 -15.37
N TYR A 18 0.38 11.38 -14.99
CA TYR A 18 0.30 10.14 -15.76
C TYR A 18 -1.14 9.67 -15.88
N ASN A 19 -1.39 8.83 -16.89
CA ASN A 19 -2.69 8.18 -17.07
C ASN A 19 -2.77 6.97 -16.13
N SER A 20 -3.51 7.08 -15.03
CA SER A 20 -3.74 5.95 -14.11
C SER A 20 -4.58 4.83 -14.73
N GLY A 21 -5.29 5.11 -15.83
CA GLY A 21 -6.01 4.12 -16.62
C GLY A 21 -5.15 3.42 -17.68
N ASP A 22 -3.84 3.66 -17.73
CA ASP A 22 -2.94 2.95 -18.63
C ASP A 22 -3.03 1.43 -18.36
N PRO A 23 -3.38 0.59 -19.36
CA PRO A 23 -3.52 -0.85 -19.18
C PRO A 23 -2.25 -1.53 -18.65
N ASP A 24 -1.09 -0.98 -18.96
CA ASP A 24 0.18 -1.53 -18.50
C ASP A 24 0.41 -1.28 -17.01
N ILE A 25 0.02 -0.10 -16.53
CA ILE A 25 0.04 0.26 -15.10
C ILE A 25 -1.01 -0.55 -14.35
N LEU A 26 -2.25 -0.59 -14.83
CA LEU A 26 -3.35 -1.32 -14.20
C LEU A 26 -3.05 -2.81 -14.06
N GLN A 27 -2.45 -3.44 -15.07
CA GLN A 27 -2.08 -4.85 -14.99
C GLN A 27 -1.09 -5.10 -13.84
N VAL A 28 -0.12 -4.21 -13.64
CA VAL A 28 0.84 -4.32 -12.55
C VAL A 28 0.16 -4.05 -11.21
N GLN A 29 -0.61 -2.97 -11.12
CA GLN A 29 -1.36 -2.58 -9.93
C GLN A 29 -2.25 -3.73 -9.42
N HIS A 30 -3.04 -4.35 -10.30
CA HIS A 30 -3.90 -5.48 -9.94
C HIS A 30 -3.11 -6.70 -9.46
N SER A 31 -1.90 -6.92 -9.98
CA SER A 31 -1.06 -8.05 -9.55
C SER A 31 -0.56 -7.93 -8.11
N CYS A 32 -0.61 -6.73 -7.53
CA CYS A 32 -0.20 -6.44 -6.16
C CYS A 32 -1.31 -6.67 -5.11
N LEU A 33 -2.58 -6.68 -5.54
CA LEU A 33 -3.74 -6.75 -4.64
C LEU A 33 -3.95 -8.09 -3.90
N PRO A 34 -3.61 -9.28 -4.46
CA PRO A 34 -4.00 -10.55 -3.84
C PRO A 34 -3.53 -10.74 -2.39
N TYR A 35 -2.32 -10.28 -2.03
CA TYR A 35 -1.82 -10.43 -0.65
C TYR A 35 -2.53 -9.52 0.34
N MET A 36 -2.99 -8.34 -0.11
CA MET A 36 -3.83 -7.45 0.71
C MET A 36 -5.20 -8.05 0.93
N GLU A 37 -5.79 -8.65 -0.11
CA GLU A 37 -7.07 -9.37 0.00
C GLU A 37 -6.96 -10.54 0.97
N GLU A 38 -5.88 -11.32 0.90
CA GLU A 38 -5.58 -12.41 1.82
C GLU A 38 -5.40 -11.89 3.27
N TYR A 39 -4.63 -10.81 3.46
CA TYR A 39 -4.44 -10.18 4.77
C TYR A 39 -5.77 -9.73 5.40
N ASN A 40 -6.65 -9.13 4.59
CA ASN A 40 -7.95 -8.65 5.03
C ASN A 40 -8.94 -9.77 5.41
N GLN A 41 -8.67 -11.01 4.99
CA GLN A 41 -9.46 -12.18 5.36
C GLN A 41 -8.95 -12.87 6.65
N THR A 42 -7.80 -12.47 7.18
CA THR A 42 -7.27 -13.04 8.42
C THR A 42 -8.09 -12.61 9.64
N ARG A 43 -8.31 -13.51 10.60
CA ARG A 43 -9.09 -13.22 11.82
C ARG A 43 -8.18 -12.86 12.99
N THR A 44 -8.47 -11.75 13.66
CA THR A 44 -7.68 -11.31 14.82
C THR A 44 -7.82 -12.26 16.01
N SER A 45 -8.96 -12.96 16.10
CA SER A 45 -9.22 -13.98 17.13
C SER A 45 -8.31 -15.20 17.04
N ASP A 46 -7.72 -15.47 15.87
CA ASP A 46 -7.01 -16.72 15.62
C ASP A 46 -5.56 -16.66 16.14
N GLY A 47 -5.08 -15.47 16.56
CA GLY A 47 -3.78 -15.29 17.21
C GLY A 47 -2.57 -15.58 16.31
N ASP A 48 -2.78 -15.77 15.00
CA ASP A 48 -1.71 -16.10 14.04
C ASP A 48 -0.97 -14.84 13.56
N TYR A 49 -0.24 -14.23 14.48
CA TYR A 49 0.58 -13.04 14.22
C TYR A 49 1.69 -13.32 13.21
N ALA A 50 2.23 -14.54 13.17
CA ALA A 50 3.32 -14.92 12.26
C ALA A 50 2.86 -14.98 10.80
N ALA A 51 1.68 -15.58 10.53
CA ALA A 51 1.13 -15.59 9.18
C ALA A 51 0.80 -14.17 8.69
N ARG A 52 0.25 -13.33 9.58
CA ARG A 52 -0.02 -11.91 9.29
C ARG A 52 1.25 -11.13 8.99
N GLU A 53 2.31 -11.30 9.78
CA GLU A 53 3.60 -10.67 9.51
C GLU A 53 4.16 -11.11 8.15
N ALA A 54 4.07 -12.40 7.81
CA ALA A 54 4.51 -12.91 6.52
C ALA A 54 3.73 -12.29 5.35
N LEU A 55 2.43 -12.01 5.52
CA LEU A 55 1.62 -11.32 4.53
C LEU A 55 1.99 -9.84 4.40
N LEU A 56 2.19 -9.13 5.52
CA LEU A 56 2.66 -7.74 5.49
C LEU A 56 3.97 -7.62 4.70
N ARG A 57 4.91 -8.55 4.87
CA ARG A 57 6.19 -8.58 4.14
C ARG A 57 6.04 -8.84 2.63
N LYS A 58 4.93 -9.44 2.19
CA LYS A 58 4.62 -9.62 0.77
C LYS A 58 3.90 -8.41 0.18
N MET A 59 3.09 -7.73 1.00
CA MET A 59 2.32 -6.53 0.62
C MET A 59 3.19 -5.29 0.48
N PHE A 60 3.97 -4.98 1.51
CA PHE A 60 4.67 -3.70 1.64
C PHE A 60 6.05 -3.71 1.00
N ALA A 61 6.50 -2.55 0.51
CA ALA A 61 7.85 -2.37 -0.03
C ALA A 61 8.94 -2.74 0.98
N ALA A 62 8.70 -2.38 2.25
CA ALA A 62 9.52 -2.74 3.39
C ALA A 62 8.67 -2.78 4.67
N VAL A 63 8.99 -3.72 5.57
CA VAL A 63 8.34 -3.85 6.88
C VAL A 63 9.39 -4.10 7.94
N GLY A 64 9.49 -3.19 8.91
CA GLY A 64 10.31 -3.35 10.11
C GLY A 64 9.81 -4.43 11.06
N GLN A 65 10.43 -4.53 12.23
CA GLN A 65 10.05 -5.50 13.26
C GLN A 65 8.80 -5.04 14.01
N GLY A 66 7.95 -5.99 14.44
CA GLY A 66 6.83 -5.69 15.33
C GLY A 66 5.76 -4.76 14.74
N CYS A 67 5.62 -4.73 13.41
CA CYS A 67 4.53 -4.02 12.76
C CYS A 67 3.22 -4.79 12.88
N TYR A 68 2.12 -4.07 13.09
CA TYR A 68 0.80 -4.67 13.16
C TYR A 68 -0.27 -3.70 12.67
N LEU A 69 -1.06 -4.13 11.69
CA LEU A 69 -2.11 -3.33 11.07
C LEU A 69 -3.43 -4.07 11.25
N GLU A 70 -4.42 -3.45 11.89
CA GLU A 70 -5.73 -4.08 12.01
C GLU A 70 -6.42 -4.15 10.64
N PRO A 71 -6.84 -5.33 10.17
CA PRO A 71 -7.61 -5.44 8.94
C PRO A 71 -9.03 -4.84 9.13
N PRO A 72 -9.64 -4.30 8.06
CA PRO A 72 -9.10 -4.23 6.71
C PRO A 72 -8.09 -3.07 6.53
N VAL A 73 -7.12 -3.31 5.66
CA VAL A 73 -6.20 -2.30 5.09
C VAL A 73 -6.53 -2.15 3.62
N HIS A 74 -6.54 -0.92 3.12
CA HIS A 74 -6.83 -0.60 1.73
C HIS A 74 -5.63 0.10 1.09
N ALA A 75 -5.23 -0.32 -0.10
CA ALA A 75 -4.20 0.32 -0.88
C ALA A 75 -4.41 0.11 -2.38
N ASN A 76 -4.04 1.09 -3.21
CA ASN A 76 -4.19 1.00 -4.66
C ASN A 76 -3.20 -0.01 -5.25
N TRP A 77 -1.98 -0.06 -4.73
CA TRP A 77 -0.90 -0.98 -5.11
C TRP A 77 -0.66 -2.05 -4.05
N GLY A 78 -1.66 -2.36 -3.22
CA GLY A 78 -1.55 -3.40 -2.19
C GLY A 78 -0.47 -3.15 -1.13
N GLY A 79 0.06 -1.92 -1.01
CA GLY A 79 1.14 -1.55 -0.11
C GLY A 79 2.53 -1.56 -0.75
N HIS A 80 2.68 -1.96 -2.02
CA HIS A 80 3.98 -2.12 -2.67
C HIS A 80 4.81 -0.84 -2.81
N ASN A 81 4.18 0.33 -2.64
CA ASN A 81 4.86 1.62 -2.66
C ASN A 81 5.00 2.23 -1.24
N VAL A 82 4.69 1.44 -0.21
CA VAL A 82 4.66 1.87 1.18
C VAL A 82 5.75 1.14 1.98
N SER A 83 6.53 1.91 2.74
CA SER A 83 7.54 1.38 3.66
C SER A 83 7.16 1.67 5.10
N LEU A 84 7.26 0.65 5.95
CA LEU A 84 7.01 0.73 7.40
C LEU A 84 8.33 0.53 8.16
N GLY A 85 8.63 1.45 9.08
CA GLY A 85 9.70 1.30 10.06
C GLY A 85 9.40 0.23 11.10
N ASP A 86 10.13 0.23 12.21
CA ASP A 86 9.90 -0.71 13.30
C ASP A 86 8.74 -0.27 14.20
N HIS A 87 7.97 -1.21 14.74
CA HIS A 87 6.91 -0.97 15.72
C HIS A 87 5.81 -0.01 15.22
N VAL A 88 5.41 -0.14 13.95
CA VAL A 88 4.26 0.58 13.41
C VAL A 88 2.98 -0.12 13.79
N TYR A 89 2.05 0.62 14.39
CA TYR A 89 0.70 0.17 14.66
C TYR A 89 -0.30 0.99 13.85
N ALA A 90 -1.23 0.33 13.17
CA ALA A 90 -2.38 0.99 12.57
C ALA A 90 -3.68 0.31 13.01
N ASN A 91 -4.64 1.13 13.41
CA ASN A 91 -5.97 0.67 13.79
C ASN A 91 -6.86 0.47 12.54
N PHE A 92 -8.10 0.01 12.75
CA PHE A 92 -9.00 -0.45 11.68
C PHE A 92 -9.17 0.56 10.54
N ASN A 93 -9.34 0.05 9.32
CA ASN A 93 -9.69 0.82 8.11
C ASN A 93 -8.61 1.83 7.70
N LEU A 94 -7.33 1.48 7.83
CA LEU A 94 -6.24 2.26 7.23
C LEU A 94 -6.39 2.24 5.71
N THR A 95 -6.41 3.42 5.09
CA THR A 95 -6.43 3.58 3.63
C THR A 95 -5.17 4.29 3.15
N LEU A 96 -4.46 3.69 2.19
CA LEU A 96 -3.19 4.14 1.63
C LEU A 96 -3.36 4.33 0.12
N VAL A 97 -3.56 5.57 -0.35
CA VAL A 97 -3.56 5.85 -1.80
C VAL A 97 -2.10 5.95 -2.24
N ASP A 98 -1.48 4.78 -2.41
CA ASP A 98 -0.05 4.58 -2.65
C ASP A 98 0.33 4.65 -4.14
N ASP A 99 -0.31 5.56 -4.88
CA ASP A 99 0.10 6.02 -6.22
C ASP A 99 1.32 6.96 -6.16
N GLY A 100 2.31 6.55 -5.38
CA GLY A 100 3.49 7.29 -5.00
C GLY A 100 4.09 6.68 -3.74
N ARG A 101 5.31 7.12 -3.38
CA ARG A 101 5.97 6.60 -2.18
C ARG A 101 5.29 7.11 -0.91
N ILE A 102 5.02 6.19 0.02
CA ILE A 102 4.61 6.52 1.39
C ILE A 102 5.63 5.91 2.35
N GLU A 103 6.21 6.73 3.20
CA GLU A 103 7.20 6.30 4.19
C GLU A 103 6.67 6.56 5.60
N ILE A 104 6.40 5.50 6.35
CA ILE A 104 5.98 5.56 7.75
C ILE A 104 7.17 5.13 8.61
N GLY A 105 7.65 6.04 9.46
CA GLY A 105 8.81 5.81 10.33
C GLY A 105 8.54 4.82 11.47
N SER A 106 9.55 4.59 12.30
CA SER A 106 9.44 3.69 13.46
C SER A 106 8.63 4.31 14.61
N TYR A 107 8.00 3.46 15.43
CA TYR A 107 7.20 3.82 16.60
C TYR A 107 6.00 4.74 16.29
N VAL A 108 5.42 4.58 15.10
CA VAL A 108 4.24 5.33 14.67
C VAL A 108 2.97 4.59 15.05
N MET A 109 2.01 5.30 15.64
CA MET A 109 0.66 4.81 15.91
C MET A 109 -0.35 5.58 15.07
N ILE A 110 -1.13 4.87 14.26
CA ILE A 110 -2.17 5.42 13.39
C ILE A 110 -3.54 5.04 13.94
N GLY A 111 -4.40 6.04 14.12
CA GLY A 111 -5.78 5.86 14.58
C GLY A 111 -6.67 5.16 13.53
N PRO A 112 -7.91 4.81 13.90
CA PRO A 112 -8.83 4.14 12.98
C PRO A 112 -9.36 5.11 11.92
N ASN A 113 -9.68 4.59 10.74
CA ASN A 113 -10.23 5.32 9.59
C ASN A 113 -9.34 6.47 9.09
N VAL A 114 -8.02 6.30 9.20
CA VAL A 114 -7.05 7.25 8.64
C VAL A 114 -6.83 6.96 7.16
N THR A 115 -6.82 8.03 6.37
CA THR A 115 -6.42 8.00 4.96
C THR A 115 -5.13 8.76 4.76
N ILE A 116 -4.12 8.10 4.19
CA ILE A 116 -2.86 8.71 3.75
C ILE A 116 -2.82 8.62 2.23
N THR A 117 -2.65 9.77 1.55
CA THR A 117 -2.71 9.84 0.09
C THR A 117 -1.44 10.45 -0.49
N ALA A 118 -0.77 9.70 -1.37
CA ALA A 118 0.29 10.23 -2.23
C ALA A 118 -0.28 10.66 -3.60
N GLY A 119 -1.36 10.00 -4.06
CA GLY A 119 -2.07 10.35 -5.28
C GLY A 119 -2.97 11.58 -5.14
N ALA A 120 -3.15 12.30 -6.25
CA ALA A 120 -4.10 13.38 -6.40
C ALA A 120 -4.50 13.55 -7.87
N HIS A 121 -5.55 14.33 -8.14
CA HIS A 121 -5.95 14.70 -9.49
C HIS A 121 -5.70 16.18 -9.76
N PRO A 122 -5.46 16.58 -11.03
CA PRO A 122 -5.46 17.97 -11.42
C PRO A 122 -6.75 18.69 -11.02
N ILE A 123 -6.60 19.91 -10.51
CA ILE A 123 -7.76 20.77 -10.21
C ILE A 123 -8.51 21.08 -11.52
N SER A 124 -7.80 21.34 -12.61
CA SER A 124 -8.37 21.60 -13.93
C SER A 124 -9.06 20.35 -14.50
N PRO A 125 -10.36 20.40 -14.81
CA PRO A 125 -11.07 19.27 -15.42
C PRO A 125 -10.51 18.87 -16.78
N ALA A 126 -9.89 19.79 -17.53
CA ALA A 126 -9.31 19.50 -18.84
C ALA A 126 -8.06 18.60 -18.76
N LEU A 127 -7.51 18.41 -17.56
CA LEU A 127 -6.35 17.55 -17.29
C LEU A 127 -6.73 16.29 -16.50
N ARG A 128 -8.02 16.06 -16.25
CA ARG A 128 -8.51 14.85 -15.55
C ARG A 128 -8.85 13.75 -16.54
#